data_AF-A0A938QSP2-F1
#
_entry.id   AF-A0A938QSP2-F1
#
_cell.length_a   1.000
_cell.length_b   1.000
_cell.length_c   1.000
_cell.angle_alpha   90.00
_cell.angle_beta   90.00
_cell.angle_gamma   90.00
#
_symmetry.space_group_name_H-M   'P 1'
#
loop_
_entity.id
_entity.type
_entity.pdbx_description
1 polymer ?
#
loop_
_entity_poly.entity_id
_entity_poly.type
_entity_poly.pdbx_seq_one_letter_code
_entity_poly.pdbx_strand_id
1 'polypeptide(L)'
;MFEPSRRTTALLRDARTIAAACRAHADALIARGMPSHAAADLVARADALSQAQALWLADRRSGLRVESTAVLLADADALRDDVTALAGLALRKSRDGLERLASLRDGEGIAELIADLRDLAALARDAAAAFEDINEDPGALESRLLGVSRKLEAALAADDAGQIVSSAKDLRDRLAVLVEDAIDEVRAFAAVAFRGDPDNARRGSFAVLSPRGA
;
A
#
# COMPACT_ATOMS: atom_id res chain seq x y z
N MET A 1 -13.49 12.17 10.15
CA MET A 1 -13.35 11.10 9.15
C MET A 1 -12.63 9.92 9.82
N PHE A 2 -13.35 8.88 10.23
CA PHE A 2 -12.77 7.74 10.96
C PHE A 2 -12.01 6.84 9.98
N GLU A 3 -10.77 6.49 10.30
CA GLU A 3 -9.95 5.57 9.51
C GLU A 3 -10.64 4.19 9.37
N PRO A 4 -10.92 3.72 8.14
CA PRO A 4 -11.60 2.44 7.89
C PRO A 4 -10.88 1.26 8.57
N SER A 5 -9.54 1.33 8.67
CA SER A 5 -8.71 0.31 9.30
C SER A 5 -9.02 0.07 10.79
N ARG A 6 -9.44 1.12 11.53
CA ARG A 6 -9.75 0.98 12.97
C ARG A 6 -11.03 0.18 13.21
N ARG A 7 -12.02 0.31 12.31
CA ARG A 7 -13.29 -0.44 12.38
C ARG A 7 -13.08 -1.92 12.07
N THR A 8 -12.33 -2.25 11.01
CA THR A 8 -12.06 -3.65 10.64
C THR A 8 -11.28 -4.39 11.72
N THR A 9 -10.28 -3.75 12.35
CA THR A 9 -9.52 -4.35 13.46
C THR A 9 -10.40 -4.64 14.68
N ALA A 10 -11.30 -3.71 15.04
CA ALA A 10 -12.26 -3.94 16.12
C ALA A 10 -13.19 -5.12 15.78
N LEU A 11 -13.70 -5.16 14.55
CA LEU A 11 -14.59 -6.20 14.08
C LEU A 11 -13.94 -7.60 14.11
N LEU A 12 -12.68 -7.73 13.70
CA LEU A 12 -11.93 -8.99 13.77
C LEU A 12 -11.74 -9.48 15.22
N ARG A 13 -11.43 -8.56 16.13
CA ARG A 13 -11.29 -8.86 17.56
C ARG A 13 -12.62 -9.32 18.14
N ASP A 14 -13.70 -8.62 17.82
CA ASP A 14 -15.04 -8.92 18.31
C ASP A 14 -15.52 -10.27 17.78
N ALA A 15 -15.32 -10.57 16.48
CA ALA A 15 -15.64 -11.87 15.88
C ALA A 15 -14.95 -13.03 16.60
N ARG A 16 -13.64 -12.90 16.88
CA ARG A 16 -12.86 -13.94 17.59
C ARG A 16 -13.32 -14.11 19.04
N THR A 17 -13.62 -13.01 19.72
CA THR A 17 -14.11 -13.02 21.11
C THR A 17 -15.47 -13.69 21.19
N ILE A 18 -16.38 -13.35 20.28
CA ILE A 18 -17.73 -13.91 20.21
C ILE A 18 -17.67 -15.39 19.82
N ALA A 19 -16.86 -15.77 18.84
CA ALA A 19 -16.70 -17.18 18.45
C ALA A 19 -16.14 -18.05 19.59
N ALA A 20 -15.25 -17.51 20.43
CA ALA A 20 -14.78 -18.21 21.62
C ALA A 20 -15.91 -18.40 22.64
N ALA A 21 -16.73 -17.36 22.86
CA ALA A 21 -17.86 -17.42 23.77
C ALA A 21 -18.96 -18.38 23.26
N CYS A 22 -19.20 -18.43 21.95
CA CYS A 22 -20.12 -19.42 21.34
C CYS A 22 -19.69 -20.85 21.63
N ARG A 23 -18.38 -21.13 21.55
CA ARG A 23 -17.85 -22.46 21.87
C ARG A 23 -17.99 -22.79 23.34
N ALA A 24 -17.75 -21.83 24.23
CA ALA A 24 -17.89 -22.02 25.67
C ALA A 24 -19.34 -22.26 26.12
N HIS A 25 -20.32 -21.80 25.34
CA HIS A 25 -21.74 -21.89 25.67
C HIS A 25 -22.58 -22.54 24.56
N ALA A 26 -21.97 -23.47 23.82
CA ALA A 26 -22.59 -24.09 22.64
C ALA A 26 -23.94 -24.73 22.96
N ASP A 27 -24.03 -25.49 24.06
CA ASP A 27 -25.25 -26.21 24.44
C ASP A 27 -26.44 -25.27 24.66
N ALA A 28 -26.22 -24.15 25.36
CA ALA A 28 -27.27 -23.17 25.66
C ALA A 28 -27.76 -22.44 24.40
N LEU A 29 -26.86 -22.18 23.45
CA LEU A 29 -27.18 -21.51 22.18
C LEU A 29 -27.85 -22.45 21.18
N ILE A 30 -27.38 -23.69 21.06
CA ILE A 30 -27.97 -24.73 20.21
C ILE A 30 -29.39 -25.08 20.70
N ALA A 31 -29.61 -25.13 22.02
CA ALA A 31 -30.94 -25.32 22.59
C ALA A 31 -31.95 -24.21 22.20
N ARG A 32 -31.47 -23.06 21.68
CA ARG A 32 -32.29 -21.96 21.16
C ARG A 32 -32.31 -21.89 19.64
N GLY A 33 -31.82 -22.93 18.97
CA GLY A 33 -31.86 -23.05 17.51
C GLY A 33 -30.67 -22.43 16.79
N MET A 34 -29.62 -21.99 17.51
CA MET A 34 -28.40 -21.53 16.85
C MET A 34 -27.71 -22.72 16.14
N PRO A 35 -27.30 -22.58 14.86
CA PRO A 35 -26.60 -23.65 14.18
C PRO A 35 -25.28 -23.99 14.86
N SER A 36 -24.97 -25.29 14.98
CA SER A 36 -23.75 -25.78 15.65
C SER A 36 -22.45 -25.31 14.99
N HIS A 37 -22.50 -24.96 13.70
CA HIS A 37 -21.37 -24.46 12.92
C HIS A 37 -21.20 -22.93 13.00
N ALA A 38 -22.12 -22.18 13.60
CA ALA A 38 -22.09 -20.71 13.63
C ALA A 38 -20.76 -20.13 14.15
N ALA A 39 -20.18 -20.76 15.18
CA ALA A 39 -18.89 -20.34 15.72
C ALA A 39 -17.72 -20.58 14.75
N ALA A 40 -17.75 -21.70 14.02
CA ALA A 40 -16.74 -22.03 13.03
C ALA A 40 -16.84 -21.10 11.81
N ASP A 41 -18.06 -20.84 11.34
CA ASP A 41 -18.34 -19.91 10.25
C ASP A 41 -17.89 -18.48 10.57
N LEU A 42 -18.13 -18.01 11.79
CA LEU A 42 -17.70 -16.69 12.22
C LEU A 42 -16.16 -16.57 12.21
N VAL A 43 -15.43 -17.61 12.61
CA VAL A 43 -13.96 -17.65 12.51
C VAL A 43 -13.51 -17.63 11.05
N ALA A 44 -14.10 -18.46 10.20
CA ALA A 44 -13.76 -18.51 8.78
C ALA A 44 -13.98 -17.16 8.07
N ARG A 45 -15.08 -16.48 8.38
CA ARG A 45 -15.37 -15.12 7.87
C ARG A 45 -14.39 -14.09 8.39
N ALA A 46 -14.01 -14.16 9.67
CA ALA A 46 -12.99 -13.28 10.25
C ALA A 46 -11.61 -13.48 9.60
N ASP A 47 -11.22 -14.73 9.33
CA ASP A 47 -9.93 -15.01 8.68
C ASP A 47 -9.92 -14.56 7.22
N ALA A 48 -11.03 -14.72 6.48
CA ALA A 48 -11.19 -14.17 5.14
C ALA A 48 -11.10 -12.63 5.14
N LEU A 49 -11.76 -11.96 6.08
CA LEU A 49 -11.68 -10.51 6.25
C LEU A 49 -10.25 -10.05 6.57
N SER A 50 -9.53 -10.78 7.43
CA SER A 50 -8.13 -10.49 7.78
C SER A 50 -7.22 -10.57 6.54
N GLN A 51 -7.43 -11.56 5.68
CA GLN A 51 -6.67 -11.71 4.43
C GLN A 51 -6.99 -10.59 3.45
N ALA A 52 -8.27 -10.26 3.25
CA ALA A 52 -8.67 -9.14 2.38
C ALA A 52 -8.16 -7.78 2.87
N GLN A 53 -8.12 -7.57 4.19
CA GLN A 53 -7.50 -6.39 4.79
C GLN A 53 -5.99 -6.32 4.52
N ALA A 54 -5.28 -7.45 4.60
CA ALA A 54 -3.85 -7.51 4.29
C ALA A 54 -3.58 -7.18 2.80
N LEU A 55 -4.37 -7.75 1.90
CA LEU A 55 -4.31 -7.45 0.46
C LEU A 55 -4.58 -5.97 0.17
N TRP A 56 -5.62 -5.39 0.78
CA TRP A 56 -5.93 -3.96 0.59
C TRP A 56 -4.84 -3.05 1.16
N LEU A 57 -4.23 -3.40 2.29
CA LEU A 57 -3.10 -2.63 2.83
C LEU A 57 -1.86 -2.73 1.93
N ALA A 58 -1.64 -3.87 1.28
CA ALA A 58 -0.59 -4.02 0.28
C ALA A 58 -0.89 -3.14 -0.94
N ASP A 59 -2.08 -3.25 -1.53
CA ASP A 59 -2.55 -2.43 -2.66
C ASP A 59 -2.46 -0.93 -2.37
N ARG A 60 -2.95 -0.47 -1.20
CA ARG A 60 -2.87 0.95 -0.82
C ARG A 60 -1.42 1.44 -0.69
N ARG A 61 -0.51 0.60 -0.21
CA ARG A 61 0.92 0.92 -0.17
C ARG A 61 1.52 0.96 -1.58
N SER A 62 1.13 0.03 -2.45
CA SER A 62 1.55 0.04 -3.85
C SER A 62 1.03 1.26 -4.61
N GLY A 63 -0.25 1.64 -4.46
CA GLY A 63 -0.82 2.81 -5.13
C GLY A 63 -0.17 4.15 -4.73
N LEU A 64 0.10 4.34 -3.44
CA LEU A 64 0.89 5.51 -2.98
C LEU A 64 2.31 5.52 -3.56
N ARG A 65 2.91 4.33 -3.75
CA ARG A 65 4.21 4.19 -4.40
C ARG A 65 4.14 4.53 -5.88
N VAL A 66 3.12 4.07 -6.61
CA VAL A 66 2.94 4.38 -8.04
C VAL A 66 2.83 5.89 -8.25
N GLU A 67 2.03 6.60 -7.46
CA GLU A 67 1.91 8.06 -7.60
C GLU A 67 3.24 8.78 -7.27
N SER A 68 3.95 8.34 -6.23
CA SER A 68 5.29 8.87 -5.94
C SER A 68 6.34 8.52 -7.01
N THR A 69 6.17 7.39 -7.69
CA THR A 69 7.06 6.94 -8.77
C THR A 69 6.79 7.73 -10.04
N ALA A 70 5.52 8.03 -10.34
CA ALA A 70 5.15 8.88 -11.48
C ALA A 70 5.72 10.30 -11.34
N VAL A 71 5.63 10.89 -10.15
CA VAL A 71 6.27 12.20 -9.87
C VAL A 71 7.79 12.09 -10.01
N LEU A 72 8.40 11.05 -9.44
CA LEU A 72 9.84 10.84 -9.55
C LEU A 72 10.31 10.66 -11.01
N LEU A 73 9.52 9.97 -11.84
CA LEU A 73 9.80 9.80 -13.27
C LEU A 73 9.73 11.13 -14.01
N ALA A 74 8.67 11.92 -13.79
CA ALA A 74 8.55 13.24 -14.39
C ALA A 74 9.70 14.18 -13.99
N ASP A 75 10.08 14.19 -12.71
CA ASP A 75 11.22 14.96 -12.21
C ASP A 75 12.55 14.50 -12.82
N ALA A 76 12.70 13.18 -13.04
CA ALA A 76 13.89 12.60 -13.63
C ALA A 76 14.01 12.88 -15.13
N ASP A 77 12.91 12.80 -15.87
CA ASP A 77 12.85 13.19 -17.29
C ASP A 77 13.18 14.68 -17.44
N ALA A 78 12.58 15.55 -16.62
CA ALA A 78 12.90 16.98 -16.63
C ALA A 78 14.38 17.24 -16.32
N LEU A 79 14.95 16.53 -15.34
CA LEU A 79 16.37 16.63 -15.02
C LEU A 79 17.26 16.17 -16.19
N ARG A 80 16.92 15.06 -16.86
CA ARG A 80 17.65 14.59 -18.03
C ARG A 80 17.64 15.65 -19.13
N ASP A 81 16.48 16.22 -19.42
CA ASP A 81 16.32 17.21 -20.49
C ASP A 81 17.11 18.50 -20.18
N ASP A 82 17.02 19.00 -18.94
CA ASP A 82 17.75 20.18 -18.48
C ASP A 82 19.27 19.96 -18.60
N VAL A 83 19.79 18.85 -18.07
CA VAL A 83 21.23 18.56 -18.10
C VAL A 83 21.71 18.27 -19.52
N THR A 84 20.88 17.65 -20.36
CA THR A 84 21.20 17.45 -21.78
C THR A 84 21.34 18.79 -22.50
N ALA A 85 20.47 19.76 -22.22
CA ALA A 85 20.59 21.10 -22.78
C ALA A 85 21.86 21.82 -22.31
N LEU A 86 22.18 21.73 -21.01
CA LEU A 86 23.43 22.26 -20.44
C LEU A 86 24.66 21.60 -21.07
N ALA A 87 24.67 20.27 -21.19
CA ALA A 87 25.74 19.52 -21.82
C ALA A 87 25.93 19.92 -23.29
N GLY A 88 24.84 20.13 -24.04
CA GLY A 88 24.89 20.61 -25.41
C GLY A 88 25.54 22.00 -25.53
N LEU A 89 25.26 22.89 -24.58
CA LEU A 89 25.90 24.21 -24.51
C LEU A 89 27.38 24.12 -24.11
N ALA A 90 27.70 23.35 -23.07
CA ALA A 90 29.06 23.14 -22.58
C ALA A 90 29.96 22.53 -23.67
N LEU A 91 29.46 21.49 -24.34
CA LEU A 91 30.20 20.69 -25.31
C LEU A 91 30.07 21.20 -26.76
N ARG A 92 29.47 22.38 -27.00
CA ARG A 92 29.23 22.92 -28.35
C ARG A 92 30.46 22.99 -29.28
N LYS A 93 31.67 22.97 -28.71
CA LYS A 93 32.95 22.98 -29.44
C LYS A 93 33.65 21.61 -29.50
N SER A 94 33.11 20.60 -28.82
CA SER A 94 33.63 19.24 -28.75
C SER A 94 32.76 18.31 -29.59
N ARG A 95 33.26 17.90 -30.75
CA ARG A 95 32.53 16.99 -31.64
C ARG A 95 32.24 15.66 -30.94
N ASP A 96 33.26 15.07 -30.32
CA ASP A 96 33.14 13.80 -29.60
C ASP A 96 32.15 13.90 -28.43
N GLY A 97 32.13 15.05 -27.73
CA GLY A 97 31.18 15.31 -26.66
C GLY A 97 29.73 15.38 -27.14
N LEU A 98 29.48 16.00 -28.29
CA LEU A 98 28.16 16.07 -28.90
C LEU A 98 27.70 14.73 -29.47
N GLU A 99 28.60 13.92 -30.03
CA GLU A 99 28.30 12.56 -30.49
C GLU A 99 27.91 11.67 -29.30
N ARG A 100 28.64 11.75 -28.19
CA ARG A 100 28.31 11.02 -26.94
C ARG A 100 27.00 11.49 -26.32
N LEU A 101 26.66 12.78 -26.40
CA LEU A 101 25.38 13.31 -25.92
C LEU A 101 24.20 12.83 -26.77
N ALA A 102 24.39 12.73 -28.10
CA ALA A 102 23.35 12.29 -29.01
C ALA A 102 22.93 10.82 -28.78
N SER A 103 23.84 9.95 -28.34
CA SER A 103 23.52 8.56 -28.04
C SER A 103 22.71 8.35 -26.76
N LEU A 104 22.58 9.35 -25.88
CA LEU A 104 21.84 9.26 -24.61
C LEU A 104 20.33 9.51 -24.76
N ARG A 105 19.81 9.60 -26.00
CA ARG A 105 18.39 9.87 -26.25
C ARG A 105 17.65 8.71 -26.92
N ASP A 106 18.30 7.56 -27.06
CA ASP A 106 17.72 6.39 -27.73
C ASP A 106 17.25 5.36 -26.70
N GLY A 107 16.06 5.56 -26.13
CA GLY A 107 15.46 4.60 -25.22
C GLY A 107 14.10 5.00 -24.64
N GLU A 108 13.23 4.03 -24.38
CA GLU A 108 11.97 4.21 -23.66
C GLU A 108 11.96 3.36 -22.39
N GLY A 109 11.58 3.97 -21.26
CA GLY A 109 11.36 3.27 -20.00
C GLY A 109 12.33 3.63 -18.88
N ILE A 110 12.02 3.16 -17.67
CA ILE A 110 12.73 3.52 -16.43
C ILE A 110 14.19 3.08 -16.45
N ALA A 111 14.48 1.91 -17.02
CA ALA A 111 15.84 1.36 -17.10
C ALA A 111 16.75 2.22 -17.99
N GLU A 112 16.24 2.67 -19.14
CA GLU A 112 16.97 3.58 -20.04
C GLU A 112 17.16 4.95 -19.39
N LEU A 113 16.14 5.51 -18.74
CA LEU A 113 16.27 6.76 -18.00
C LEU A 113 17.33 6.68 -16.89
N ILE A 114 17.43 5.54 -16.18
CA ILE A 114 18.50 5.31 -15.19
C ILE A 114 19.88 5.31 -15.85
N ALA A 115 20.02 4.68 -17.02
CA ALA A 115 21.27 4.65 -17.77
C ALA A 115 21.64 6.07 -18.25
N ASP A 116 20.71 6.80 -18.87
CA ASP A 116 20.90 8.17 -19.34
C ASP A 116 21.43 9.09 -18.22
N LEU A 117 20.79 9.03 -17.04
CA LEU A 117 21.20 9.84 -15.89
C LEU A 117 22.61 9.50 -15.42
N ARG A 118 23.02 8.23 -15.47
CA ARG A 118 24.37 7.80 -15.10
C ARG A 118 25.41 8.24 -16.13
N ASP A 119 25.07 8.16 -17.40
CA ASP A 119 25.96 8.56 -18.47
C ASP A 119 26.11 10.09 -18.53
N LEU A 120 25.05 10.84 -18.28
CA LEU A 120 25.12 12.30 -18.08
C LEU A 120 25.98 12.66 -16.86
N ALA A 121 25.90 11.89 -15.77
CA ALA A 121 26.74 12.11 -14.60
C ALA A 121 28.23 11.87 -14.91
N ALA A 122 28.53 10.80 -15.65
CA ALA A 122 29.87 10.52 -16.13
C ALA A 122 30.35 11.61 -17.10
N LEU A 123 29.48 12.11 -17.99
CA LEU A 123 29.79 13.19 -18.92
C LEU A 123 30.12 14.50 -18.20
N ALA A 124 29.33 14.87 -17.18
CA ALA A 124 29.57 16.06 -16.36
C ALA A 124 30.94 15.99 -15.67
N ARG A 125 31.31 14.81 -15.14
CA ARG A 125 32.61 14.59 -14.52
C ARG A 125 33.76 14.61 -15.55
N ASP A 126 33.62 13.87 -16.65
CA ASP A 126 34.66 13.71 -17.66
C ASP A 126 34.95 15.05 -18.38
N ALA A 127 33.93 15.89 -18.53
CA ALA A 127 34.01 17.20 -19.19
C ALA A 127 33.88 18.38 -18.22
N ALA A 128 34.33 18.23 -16.97
CA ALA A 128 34.17 19.23 -15.89
C ALA A 128 34.52 20.66 -16.31
N ALA A 129 35.67 20.87 -16.96
CA ALA A 129 36.10 22.19 -17.42
C ALA A 129 35.11 22.85 -18.40
N ALA A 130 34.44 22.07 -19.25
CA ALA A 130 33.46 22.60 -20.20
C ALA A 130 32.15 23.04 -19.52
N PHE A 131 31.77 22.40 -18.41
CA PHE A 131 30.64 22.81 -17.57
C PHE A 131 31.00 24.04 -16.73
N GLU A 132 32.21 24.10 -16.18
CA GLU A 132 32.69 25.28 -15.45
C GLU A 132 32.75 26.53 -16.35
N ASP A 133 33.11 26.37 -17.63
CA ASP A 133 33.12 27.44 -18.63
C ASP A 133 31.74 28.09 -18.87
N ILE A 134 30.65 27.39 -18.51
CA ILE A 134 29.28 27.91 -18.58
C ILE A 134 28.71 28.25 -17.19
N ASN A 135 29.57 28.31 -16.16
CA ASN A 135 29.25 28.54 -14.75
C ASN A 135 28.38 27.46 -14.10
N GLU A 136 28.47 26.22 -14.57
CA GLU A 136 27.84 25.07 -13.92
C GLU A 136 28.83 24.34 -13.02
N ASP A 137 28.34 23.75 -11.92
CA ASP A 137 29.13 22.92 -11.01
C ASP A 137 29.00 21.43 -11.41
N PRO A 138 30.03 20.84 -12.05
CA PRO A 138 29.97 19.45 -12.51
C PRO A 138 29.84 18.46 -11.36
N GLY A 139 30.39 18.74 -10.17
CA GLY A 139 30.30 17.87 -9.01
C GLY A 139 28.89 17.85 -8.40
N ALA A 140 28.23 19.02 -8.37
CA ALA A 140 26.83 19.13 -7.96
C ALA A 140 25.90 18.42 -8.95
N LEU A 141 26.15 18.58 -10.26
CA LEU A 141 25.39 17.91 -11.32
C LEU A 141 25.54 16.39 -11.24
N GLU A 142 26.77 15.86 -11.16
CA GLU A 142 27.04 14.43 -10.99
C GLU A 142 26.30 13.87 -9.77
N SER A 143 26.41 14.56 -8.63
CA SER A 143 25.75 14.15 -7.39
C SER A 143 24.22 14.10 -7.50
N ARG A 144 23.62 15.09 -8.17
CA ARG A 144 22.17 15.17 -8.37
C ARG A 144 21.67 14.04 -9.28
N LEU A 145 22.34 13.81 -10.41
CA LEU A 145 22.01 12.75 -11.38
C LEU A 145 22.15 11.34 -10.76
N LEU A 146 23.24 11.08 -10.05
CA LEU A 146 23.44 9.82 -9.32
C LEU A 146 22.46 9.65 -8.15
N GLY A 147 22.02 10.75 -7.54
CA GLY A 147 20.98 10.74 -6.51
C GLY A 147 19.62 10.33 -7.05
N VAL A 148 19.22 10.85 -8.21
CA VAL A 148 17.94 10.54 -8.85
C VAL A 148 17.92 9.13 -9.44
N SER A 149 18.98 8.70 -10.14
CA SER A 149 19.07 7.34 -10.69
C SER A 149 18.93 6.25 -9.61
N ARG A 150 19.57 6.42 -8.44
CA ARG A 150 19.41 5.49 -7.30
C ARG A 150 17.99 5.43 -6.76
N LYS A 151 17.26 6.54 -6.77
CA LYS A 151 15.84 6.55 -6.36
C LYS A 151 14.97 5.79 -7.36
N LEU A 152 15.22 5.95 -8.66
CA LEU A 152 14.52 5.22 -9.71
C LEU A 152 14.78 3.71 -9.64
N GLU A 153 16.01 3.28 -9.37
CA GLU A 153 16.33 1.85 -9.15
C GLU A 153 15.56 1.26 -7.97
N ALA A 154 15.49 2.01 -6.86
CA ALA A 154 14.74 1.58 -5.69
C ALA A 154 13.23 1.50 -5.97
N ALA A 155 12.70 2.39 -6.81
CA ALA A 155 11.31 2.35 -7.26
C ALA A 155 11.03 1.14 -8.17
N LEU A 156 11.91 0.87 -9.14
CA LEU A 156 11.79 -0.26 -10.06
C LEU A 156 11.80 -1.61 -9.30
N ALA A 157 12.75 -1.79 -8.38
CA ALA A 157 12.83 -2.98 -7.54
C ALA A 157 11.61 -3.16 -6.61
N ALA A 158 10.92 -2.07 -6.28
CA ALA A 158 9.72 -2.09 -5.45
C ALA A 158 8.44 -2.41 -6.23
N ASP A 159 8.39 -2.08 -7.52
CA ASP A 159 7.22 -2.28 -8.39
C ASP A 159 7.10 -3.74 -8.87
N ASP A 160 8.21 -4.40 -9.19
CA ASP A 160 8.26 -5.84 -9.51
C ASP A 160 7.67 -6.72 -8.39
N ALA A 161 7.66 -6.22 -7.15
CA ALA A 161 7.07 -6.90 -5.99
C ALA A 161 5.56 -6.63 -5.78
N GLY A 162 4.94 -5.72 -6.54
CA GLY A 162 3.69 -5.05 -6.17
C GLY A 162 2.46 -5.28 -7.06
N GLN A 163 2.55 -6.03 -8.16
CA GLN A 163 1.53 -6.13 -9.25
C GLN A 163 0.12 -6.68 -8.89
N ILE A 164 -0.24 -6.90 -7.63
CA ILE A 164 -1.50 -7.57 -7.27
C ILE A 164 -2.52 -6.61 -6.60
N VAL A 165 -3.71 -6.56 -7.21
CA VAL A 165 -5.04 -6.41 -6.57
C VAL A 165 -5.71 -5.01 -6.48
N SER A 166 -6.24 -4.51 -7.60
CA SER A 166 -7.28 -3.46 -7.59
C SER A 166 -8.66 -3.91 -7.04
N SER A 167 -8.86 -5.22 -6.78
CA SER A 167 -10.10 -5.79 -6.24
C SER A 167 -10.14 -5.95 -4.71
N ALA A 168 -9.09 -5.54 -3.99
CA ALA A 168 -8.92 -5.89 -2.57
C ALA A 168 -9.83 -5.10 -1.63
N LYS A 169 -10.09 -3.83 -1.95
CA LYS A 169 -10.95 -2.96 -1.14
C LYS A 169 -12.40 -3.45 -1.12
N ASP A 170 -12.95 -3.73 -2.30
CA ASP A 170 -14.35 -4.17 -2.42
C ASP A 170 -14.56 -5.54 -1.77
N LEU A 171 -13.58 -6.44 -1.90
CA LEU A 171 -13.59 -7.72 -1.21
C LEU A 171 -13.56 -7.54 0.31
N ARG A 172 -12.69 -6.67 0.83
CA ARG A 172 -12.62 -6.35 2.26
C ARG A 172 -13.95 -5.79 2.76
N ASP A 173 -14.54 -4.84 2.04
CA ASP A 173 -15.75 -4.15 2.47
C ASP A 173 -16.96 -5.10 2.50
N ARG A 174 -17.08 -5.98 1.50
CA ARG A 174 -18.11 -7.04 1.50
C ARG A 174 -17.93 -8.03 2.64
N LEU A 175 -16.70 -8.47 2.89
CA LEU A 175 -16.40 -9.38 4.00
C LEU A 175 -16.64 -8.74 5.37
N ALA A 176 -16.41 -7.43 5.51
CA ALA A 176 -16.70 -6.71 6.74
C ALA A 176 -18.20 -6.74 7.06
N VAL A 177 -19.06 -6.52 6.07
CA VAL A 177 -20.52 -6.63 6.23
C VAL A 177 -20.91 -8.05 6.66
N LEU A 178 -20.36 -9.08 5.99
CA LEU A 178 -20.66 -10.48 6.33
C LEU A 178 -20.22 -10.90 7.74
N VAL A 179 -19.18 -10.27 8.30
CA VAL A 179 -18.75 -10.50 9.68
C VAL A 179 -19.63 -9.73 10.66
N GLU A 180 -20.03 -8.49 10.34
CA GLU A 180 -20.97 -7.71 11.15
C GLU A 180 -22.32 -8.44 11.28
N ASP A 181 -22.89 -8.90 10.17
CA ASP A 181 -24.16 -9.64 10.15
C ASP A 181 -24.10 -10.91 11.01
N ALA A 182 -23.02 -11.68 10.90
CA ALA A 182 -22.83 -12.91 11.67
C ALA A 182 -22.65 -12.64 13.18
N ILE A 183 -21.98 -11.54 13.54
CA ILE A 183 -21.85 -11.10 14.93
C ILE A 183 -23.22 -10.72 15.51
N ASP A 184 -24.01 -9.97 14.75
CA ASP A 184 -25.32 -9.50 15.21
C ASP A 184 -26.31 -10.66 15.35
N GLU A 185 -26.28 -11.62 14.43
CA GLU A 185 -27.06 -12.85 14.53
C GLU A 185 -26.72 -13.65 15.80
N VAL A 186 -25.43 -13.88 16.06
CA VAL A 186 -24.98 -14.58 17.27
C VAL A 186 -25.40 -13.82 18.54
N ARG A 187 -25.29 -12.50 18.55
CA ARG A 187 -25.72 -11.66 19.68
C ARG A 187 -27.23 -11.77 19.93
N ALA A 188 -28.04 -11.85 18.87
CA ALA A 188 -29.48 -12.04 18.99
C ALA A 188 -29.82 -13.38 19.66
N PHE A 189 -29.15 -14.48 19.25
CA PHE A 189 -29.30 -15.77 19.90
C PHE A 189 -28.87 -15.74 21.38
N ALA A 190 -27.72 -15.13 21.68
CA ALA A 190 -27.21 -15.00 23.05
C ALA A 190 -28.17 -14.19 23.94
N ALA A 191 -28.73 -13.09 23.44
CA ALA A 191 -29.67 -12.25 24.18
C ALA A 191 -30.93 -13.01 24.60
N VAL A 192 -31.39 -13.97 23.79
CA VAL A 192 -32.53 -14.84 24.13
C VAL A 192 -32.10 -15.99 25.03
N ALA A 193 -30.98 -16.65 24.73
CA ALA A 193 -30.47 -17.80 25.48
C ALA A 193 -30.23 -17.48 26.96
N PHE A 194 -29.69 -16.31 27.25
CA PHE A 194 -29.29 -15.89 28.59
C PHE A 194 -30.20 -14.81 29.20
N ARG A 195 -31.43 -14.68 28.67
CA ARG A 195 -32.42 -13.73 29.20
C ARG A 195 -32.71 -14.04 30.68
N GLY A 196 -32.46 -13.08 31.56
CA GLY A 196 -32.73 -13.20 33.00
C GLY A 196 -31.59 -13.77 33.85
N ASP A 197 -30.45 -14.12 33.25
CA ASP A 197 -29.24 -14.47 34.01
C ASP A 197 -28.51 -13.16 34.44
N PRO A 198 -28.41 -12.86 35.74
CA PRO A 198 -27.77 -11.64 36.23
C PRO A 198 -26.27 -11.58 35.93
N ASP A 199 -25.62 -12.72 35.65
CA ASP A 199 -24.21 -12.77 35.20
C ASP A 199 -24.08 -12.62 33.67
N ASN A 200 -25.18 -12.58 32.91
CA ASN A 200 -25.17 -12.36 31.46
C ASN A 200 -24.59 -10.99 31.08
N ALA A 201 -24.88 -9.95 31.87
CA ALA A 201 -24.29 -8.62 31.69
C ALA A 201 -22.78 -8.56 32.02
N ARG A 202 -22.26 -9.56 32.75
CA ARG A 202 -20.84 -9.68 33.14
C ARG A 202 -20.04 -10.62 32.24
N ARG A 203 -20.69 -11.50 31.48
CA ARG A 203 -20.09 -12.27 30.38
C ARG A 203 -19.88 -11.34 29.18
N GLY A 204 -18.97 -10.37 29.36
CA GLY A 204 -18.70 -9.27 28.43
C GLY A 204 -18.37 -9.66 26.99
N SER A 205 -18.14 -10.96 26.72
CA SER A 205 -17.88 -11.50 25.38
C SER A 205 -19.07 -11.40 24.41
N PHE A 206 -20.32 -11.35 24.91
CA PHE A 206 -21.51 -11.14 24.08
C PHE A 206 -22.15 -9.76 24.29
N ALA A 207 -21.50 -8.86 25.04
CA ALA A 207 -22.09 -7.61 25.48
C ALA A 207 -22.74 -6.86 24.31
N VAL A 208 -24.07 -6.79 24.39
CA VAL A 208 -24.94 -6.00 23.57
C VAL A 208 -24.62 -4.54 23.90
N LEU A 209 -24.00 -3.81 22.97
CA LEU A 209 -24.32 -2.39 22.89
C LEU A 209 -25.82 -2.34 22.62
N SER A 210 -26.57 -1.89 23.62
CA SER A 210 -28.03 -1.71 23.58
C SER A 210 -28.50 -1.23 22.20
N PRO A 211 -29.69 -1.65 21.72
CA PRO A 211 -30.18 -1.17 20.44
C PRO A 211 -30.15 0.35 20.43
N ARG A 212 -29.73 0.92 19.29
CA ARG A 212 -29.90 2.34 18.99
C ARG A 212 -31.33 2.74 19.38
N GLY A 213 -31.46 3.51 20.45
CA GLY A 213 -32.64 4.27 20.86
C GLY A 213 -32.11 5.53 21.54
N ALA A 214 -32.56 6.74 21.22
CA ALA A 214 -33.68 7.20 20.42
C ALA A 214 -33.26 8.45 19.63
#